data_AF-A0A3N4HCS3-F1
#
_entry.id   AF-A0A3N4HCS3-F1
#
_cell.length_a   1.000
_cell.length_b   1.000
_cell.length_c   1.000
_cell.angle_alpha   90.00
_cell.angle_beta   90.00
_cell.angle_gamma   90.00
#
_symmetry.space_group_name_H-M   'P 1'
#
loop_
_entity.id
_entity.type
_entity.pdbx_description
1 polymer ?
#
loop_
_entity_poly.entity_id
_entity_poly.type
_entity_poly.pdbx_seq_one_letter_code
_entity_poly.pdbx_strand_id
1 'polypeptide(L)'
;SKVNKRQITRDHDLPYDKFCRRWNGRKSKSTRDPTNRLLNDEQDLALCEFLRRLDYTGVTPMKSTITLAANTLLRKAHSGSGKTPTAGTKWTSRWLKAHPDFHVKKQ
;
A
#
# COMPACT_ATOMS: atom_id res chain seq x y z
N SER A 1 -17.96 7.79 -32.63
CA SER A 1 -17.16 9.00 -32.88
C SER A 1 -15.73 8.84 -32.40
N LYS A 2 -14.75 9.12 -33.25
CA LYS A 2 -13.32 9.10 -32.88
C LYS A 2 -13.00 10.42 -32.18
N VAL A 3 -12.77 10.38 -30.88
CA VAL A 3 -12.49 11.58 -30.08
C VAL A 3 -11.17 12.22 -30.55
N ASN A 4 -11.22 13.50 -30.94
CA ASN A 4 -10.04 14.25 -31.36
C ASN A 4 -9.25 14.76 -30.14
N LYS A 5 -8.33 13.92 -29.64
CA LYS A 5 -7.48 14.20 -28.46
C LYS A 5 -6.65 15.50 -28.59
N ARG A 6 -6.25 15.89 -29.81
CA ARG A 6 -5.46 17.11 -30.05
C ARG A 6 -6.30 18.37 -29.92
N GLN A 7 -7.57 18.31 -30.30
CA GLN A 7 -8.48 19.45 -30.16
C GLN A 7 -8.76 19.74 -28.69
N ILE A 8 -9.15 18.70 -27.94
CA ILE A 8 -9.43 18.78 -26.50
C ILE A 8 -8.24 19.34 -25.71
N THR A 9 -7.02 18.93 -26.06
CA THR A 9 -5.83 19.41 -25.35
C THR A 9 -5.51 20.87 -25.63
N ARG A 10 -5.85 21.38 -26.82
CA ARG A 10 -5.72 22.82 -27.12
C ARG A 10 -6.80 23.64 -26.45
N ASP A 11 -8.04 23.19 -26.51
CA ASP A 11 -9.19 23.89 -25.95
C ASP A 11 -9.10 24.03 -24.42
N HIS A 12 -8.45 23.08 -23.75
CA HIS A 12 -8.28 23.05 -22.30
C HIS A 12 -6.87 23.37 -21.82
N ASP A 13 -5.97 23.81 -22.70
CA ASP A 13 -4.56 24.10 -22.39
C ASP A 13 -3.86 22.95 -21.62
N LEU A 14 -4.09 21.72 -22.07
CA LEU A 14 -3.57 20.52 -21.43
C LEU A 14 -2.33 20.00 -22.17
N PRO A 15 -1.26 19.62 -21.43
CA PRO A 15 -0.12 18.94 -22.04
C PRO A 15 -0.53 17.62 -22.70
N TYR A 16 -0.38 17.53 -24.02
CA TYR A 16 -0.88 16.42 -24.85
C TYR A 16 -0.42 15.04 -24.36
N ASP A 17 0.85 14.89 -24.00
CA ASP A 17 1.40 13.62 -23.51
C ASP A 17 0.78 13.19 -22.18
N LYS A 18 0.57 14.13 -21.25
CA LYS A 18 -0.04 13.83 -19.95
C LYS A 18 -1.51 13.44 -20.14
N PHE A 19 -2.21 14.13 -21.04
CA PHE A 19 -3.59 13.81 -21.42
C PHE A 19 -3.69 12.42 -22.04
N CYS A 20 -2.86 12.09 -23.04
CA CYS A 20 -2.91 10.78 -23.68
C CYS A 20 -2.60 9.64 -22.70
N ARG A 21 -1.61 9.82 -21.81
CA ARG A 21 -1.31 8.84 -20.75
C ARG A 21 -2.52 8.60 -19.84
N ARG A 22 -3.19 9.67 -19.39
CA ARG A 22 -4.39 9.57 -18.55
C ARG A 22 -5.57 8.96 -19.30
N TRP A 23 -5.81 9.38 -20.55
CA TRP A 23 -6.85 8.86 -21.42
C TRP A 23 -6.70 7.35 -21.66
N ASN A 24 -5.46 6.87 -21.77
CA ASN A 24 -5.15 5.45 -21.92
C ASN A 24 -5.14 4.68 -20.58
N GLY A 25 -5.75 5.22 -19.52
CA GLY A 25 -5.96 4.53 -18.25
C GLY A 25 -4.82 4.63 -17.23
N ARG A 26 -3.80 5.47 -17.45
CA ARG A 26 -2.75 5.67 -16.44
C ARG A 26 -3.33 6.38 -15.23
N LYS A 27 -3.45 5.65 -14.13
CA LYS A 27 -3.85 6.19 -12.81
C LYS A 27 -2.92 7.35 -12.40
N SER A 28 -3.51 8.39 -11.82
CA SER A 28 -2.77 9.50 -11.21
C SER A 28 -1.97 9.01 -10.00
N LYS A 29 -0.97 9.79 -9.54
CA LYS A 29 -0.13 9.40 -8.40
C LYS A 29 -0.95 9.13 -7.12
N SER A 30 -2.05 9.84 -6.90
CA SER A 30 -2.94 9.64 -5.74
C SER A 30 -3.79 8.39 -5.85
N THR A 31 -4.17 8.01 -7.07
CA THR A 31 -5.02 6.83 -7.35
C THR A 31 -4.23 5.58 -7.70
N ARG A 32 -2.90 5.67 -7.84
CA ARG A 32 -2.04 4.57 -8.26
C ARG A 32 -1.71 3.69 -7.06
N ASP A 33 -1.85 2.38 -7.24
CA ASP A 33 -1.40 1.41 -6.26
C ASP A 33 0.10 1.58 -5.97
N PRO A 34 0.51 1.60 -4.70
CA PRO A 34 1.92 1.74 -4.36
C PRO A 34 2.70 0.56 -4.93
N THR A 35 3.71 0.85 -5.74
CA THR A 35 4.49 -0.19 -6.46
C THR A 35 5.44 -0.96 -5.54
N ASN A 36 5.79 -0.39 -4.39
CA ASN A 36 6.73 -0.97 -3.43
C ASN A 36 5.99 -1.42 -2.17
N ARG A 37 4.96 -2.27 -2.32
CA ARG A 37 4.34 -2.95 -1.17
C ARG A 37 5.35 -3.94 -0.60
N LEU A 38 5.58 -3.84 0.72
CA LEU A 38 6.49 -4.75 1.42
C LEU A 38 5.87 -6.15 1.56
N LEU A 39 4.57 -6.18 1.88
CA LEU A 39 3.78 -7.40 1.97
C LEU A 39 3.05 -7.61 0.64
N ASN A 40 2.94 -8.85 0.20
CA ASN A 40 1.99 -9.21 -0.84
C ASN A 40 0.56 -9.21 -0.26
N ASP A 41 -0.45 -9.34 -1.13
CA ASP A 41 -1.85 -9.21 -0.70
C ASP A 41 -2.27 -10.30 0.31
N GLU A 42 -1.72 -11.52 0.20
CA GLU A 42 -1.97 -12.61 1.15
C GLU A 42 -1.36 -12.33 2.53
N GLN A 43 -0.12 -11.84 2.58
CA GLN A 43 0.56 -11.46 3.81
C GLN A 43 -0.11 -10.26 4.48
N ASP A 44 -0.58 -9.31 3.68
CA ASP A 44 -1.29 -8.14 4.15
C ASP A 44 -2.64 -8.53 4.78
N LEU A 45 -3.38 -9.44 4.13
CA LEU A 45 -4.60 -10.04 4.68
C LEU A 45 -4.33 -10.81 5.98
N ALA A 46 -3.30 -11.65 6.01
CA ALA A 46 -2.91 -12.40 7.21
C ALA A 46 -2.56 -11.48 8.39
N LEU A 47 -1.89 -10.35 8.12
CA LEU A 47 -1.61 -9.34 9.14
C LEU A 47 -2.90 -8.68 9.64
N CYS A 48 -3.82 -8.33 8.73
CA CYS A 48 -5.13 -7.78 9.10
C CYS A 48 -5.92 -8.73 10.00
N GLU A 49 -5.99 -10.02 9.66
CA GLU A 49 -6.66 -11.03 10.48
C GLU A 49 -6.03 -11.19 11.87
N PHE A 50 -4.70 -11.18 11.93
CA PHE A 50 -3.97 -11.21 13.20
C PHE A 50 -4.37 -10.02 14.10
N LEU A 51 -4.44 -8.81 13.54
CA LEU A 51 -4.84 -7.63 14.31
C LEU A 51 -6.31 -7.67 14.73
N ARG A 52 -7.22 -8.15 13.87
CA ARG A 52 -8.63 -8.35 14.24
C ARG A 52 -8.78 -9.34 15.39
N ARG A 53 -7.97 -10.40 15.42
CA ARG A 53 -7.96 -11.36 16.54
C ARG A 53 -7.47 -10.72 17.84
N LEU A 54 -6.44 -9.86 17.77
CA LEU A 54 -5.99 -9.11 18.95
C LEU A 54 -7.08 -8.17 19.47
N ASP A 55 -7.77 -7.47 18.57
CA ASP A 55 -8.86 -6.57 18.93
C ASP A 55 -10.03 -7.31 19.58
N TYR A 56 -10.39 -8.49 19.05
CA TYR A 56 -11.39 -9.37 19.66
C TYR A 56 -11.03 -9.78 21.10
N THR A 57 -9.74 -9.96 21.39
CA THR A 57 -9.26 -10.26 22.76
C THR A 57 -9.16 -9.03 23.67
N GLY A 58 -9.51 -7.83 23.18
CA GLY A 58 -9.40 -6.57 23.92
C GLY A 58 -7.98 -6.01 24.02
N VAL A 59 -7.03 -6.55 23.24
CA VAL A 59 -5.63 -6.11 23.25
C VAL A 59 -5.41 -5.13 22.10
N THR A 60 -5.19 -3.85 22.43
CA THR A 60 -4.83 -2.87 21.40
C THR A 60 -3.39 -3.11 20.92
N PRO A 61 -3.17 -3.42 19.63
CA PRO A 61 -1.82 -3.67 19.12
C PRO A 61 -0.95 -2.41 19.20
N MET A 62 0.33 -2.60 19.46
CA MET A 62 1.34 -1.56 19.42
C MET A 62 2.01 -1.51 18.04
N LYS A 63 2.54 -0.36 17.64
CA LYS A 63 3.28 -0.24 16.37
C LYS A 63 4.44 -1.24 16.27
N SER A 64 5.14 -1.51 17.37
CA SER A 64 6.20 -2.53 17.42
C SER A 64 5.66 -3.94 17.13
N THR A 65 4.49 -4.29 17.66
CA THR A 65 3.83 -5.58 17.44
C THR A 65 3.48 -5.78 15.97
N ILE A 66 2.94 -4.75 15.31
CA ILE A 66 2.64 -4.79 13.87
C ILE A 66 3.93 -5.01 13.06
N THR A 67 4.99 -4.25 13.36
CA THR A 67 6.30 -4.41 12.71
C THR A 67 6.84 -5.83 12.89
N LEU A 68 6.75 -6.38 14.11
CA LEU A 68 7.23 -7.71 14.43
C LEU A 68 6.43 -8.81 13.71
N ALA A 69 5.10 -8.69 13.66
CA ALA A 69 4.23 -9.59 12.94
C ALA A 69 4.53 -9.58 11.43
N ALA A 70 4.64 -8.39 10.83
CA ALA A 70 5.01 -8.24 9.42
C ALA A 70 6.38 -8.86 9.10
N ASN A 71 7.40 -8.59 9.91
CA ASN A 71 8.73 -9.19 9.75
C ASN A 71 8.72 -10.72 9.92
N THR A 72 7.81 -11.25 10.73
CA THR A 72 7.65 -12.69 10.91
C THR A 72 7.01 -13.34 9.69
N LEU A 73 6.02 -12.69 9.07
CA LEU A 73 5.44 -13.15 7.80
C LEU A 73 6.48 -13.14 6.68
N LEU A 74 7.26 -12.05 6.56
CA LEU A 74 8.34 -11.94 5.58
C LEU A 74 9.40 -13.02 5.77
N ARG A 75 9.81 -13.30 7.01
CA ARG A 75 10.76 -14.36 7.33
C ARG A 75 10.23 -15.75 7.01
N LYS A 76 8.96 -16.03 7.30
CA LYS A 76 8.33 -17.32 6.98
C LYS A 76 8.22 -17.56 5.48
N ALA A 77 7.94 -16.51 4.71
CA ALA A 77 7.83 -16.58 3.25
C ALA A 77 9.18 -16.54 2.52
N HIS A 78 10.28 -16.29 3.24
CA HIS A 78 11.60 -16.17 2.64
C HIS A 78 12.25 -17.55 2.46
N SER A 79 12.26 -18.04 1.22
CA SER A 79 12.87 -19.34 0.87
C SER A 79 14.25 -19.20 0.19
N GLY A 80 14.80 -17.99 0.06
CA GLY A 80 16.07 -17.74 -0.66
C GLY A 80 17.28 -17.55 0.23
N SER A 81 18.50 -17.63 -0.34
CA SER A 81 19.77 -17.39 0.37
C SER A 81 20.10 -15.92 0.63
N GLY A 82 19.28 -14.99 0.15
CA GLY A 82 19.47 -13.54 0.32
C GLY A 82 19.03 -12.99 1.68
N LYS A 83 19.25 -11.70 1.91
CA LYS A 83 18.75 -11.00 3.10
C LYS A 83 17.22 -10.90 3.05
N THR A 84 16.55 -11.39 4.10
CA THR A 84 15.10 -11.27 4.24
C THR A 84 14.68 -9.79 4.26
N PRO A 85 13.67 -9.38 3.45
CA PRO A 85 13.12 -8.03 3.53
C PRO A 85 12.54 -7.77 4.92
N THR A 86 12.74 -6.56 5.43
CA THR A 86 12.25 -6.14 6.74
C THR A 86 11.51 -4.81 6.65
N ALA A 87 10.52 -4.66 7.52
CA ALA A 87 9.77 -3.43 7.71
C ALA A 87 10.68 -2.33 8.25
N GLY A 88 10.88 -1.29 7.45
CA GLY A 88 11.63 -0.10 7.87
C GLY A 88 10.87 0.76 8.88
N THR A 89 11.55 1.70 9.54
CA THR A 89 11.02 2.51 10.66
C THR A 89 9.71 3.23 10.37
N LYS A 90 9.51 3.68 9.11
CA LYS A 90 8.30 4.41 8.69
C LYS A 90 7.22 3.50 8.09
N TRP A 91 7.51 2.22 7.89
CA TRP A 91 6.61 1.29 7.20
C TRP A 91 5.29 1.17 7.95
N THR A 92 5.31 0.88 9.25
CA THR A 92 4.10 0.67 10.07
C THR A 92 3.19 1.88 10.06
N SER A 93 3.75 3.09 10.14
CA SER A 93 2.95 4.32 10.09
C SER A 93 2.33 4.56 8.70
N ARG A 94 2.99 4.12 7.61
CA ARG A 94 2.41 4.17 6.26
C ARG A 94 1.36 3.09 6.05
N TRP A 95 1.60 1.89 6.58
CA TRP A 95 0.69 0.76 6.53
C TRP A 95 -0.63 1.08 7.25
N LEU A 96 -0.56 1.68 8.45
CA LEU A 96 -1.75 2.14 9.18
C LEU A 96 -2.53 3.23 8.45
N LYS A 97 -1.84 4.13 7.71
CA LYS A 97 -2.53 5.12 6.86
C LYS A 97 -3.29 4.48 5.70
N ALA A 98 -2.87 3.30 5.24
CA ALA A 98 -3.56 2.55 4.21
C ALA A 98 -4.70 1.67 4.77
N HIS A 99 -4.72 1.42 6.08
CA HIS A 99 -5.70 0.59 6.77
C HIS A 99 -6.35 1.35 7.93
N PRO A 100 -7.28 2.28 7.63
CA PRO A 100 -7.89 3.15 8.63
C PRO A 100 -8.70 2.41 9.70
N ASP A 101 -9.12 1.18 9.43
CA ASP A 101 -9.86 0.34 10.38
C ASP A 101 -9.03 -0.01 11.62
N PHE A 102 -7.69 -0.02 11.52
CA PHE A 102 -6.81 -0.37 12.62
C PHE A 102 -6.33 0.86 13.38
N HIS A 103 -6.70 0.92 14.66
CA HIS A 103 -6.25 1.94 15.60
C HIS A 103 -5.21 1.33 16.55
N VAL A 104 -4.05 1.97 16.67
CA VAL A 104 -2.95 1.53 17.54
C VAL A 104 -2.69 2.54 18.64
N LYS A 105 -2.27 2.04 19.81
CA LYS A 105 -1.73 2.92 20.86
C LYS A 105 -0.40 3.52 20.39
N LYS A 106 -0.21 4.82 20.64
CA LYS A 106 1.12 5.44 20.53
C LYS A 106 2.01 4.86 21.64
N GLN A 107 3.22 4.46 21.27
CA GLN A 107 4.31 4.26 22.24
C GLN A 107 4.76 5.60 22.80
#